data_AF-A0A7C5RBF1-F1
#
_entry.id   AF-A0A7C5RBF1-F1
#
_cell.length_a   1.000
_cell.length_b   1.000
_cell.length_c   1.000
_cell.angle_alpha   90.00
_cell.angle_beta   90.00
_cell.angle_gamma   90.00
#
_symmetry.space_group_name_H-M   'P 1'
#
loop_
_entity.id
_entity.type
_entity.pdbx_description
1 polymer ?
#
loop_
_entity_poly.entity_id
_entity_poly.type
_entity_poly.pdbx_seq_one_letter_code
_entity_poly.pdbx_strand_id
1 'polypeptide(L)'
;MIKLELGDGTAWNDVTRNAVSVRHEVGARSLESLSFTLIDRNASVGWRCRFSVGTSVIFEGVVTEVRRRRDNGHVNEVECRAYSDLILYDRYIVFRVYDTGTTAGAIIRDLASLEPGVDVTDVAEGPSITSPWSIENSTALKVMLDVAKGTNHYLRMLPGRVLRFRPKSEGTPKATIDGSKVLSAEYSEDRWKLKNRVIYVGANGEVLADVSDPPGDLPVVVHDPFLTDANEALRRARIRLALNREYGRELRVEMAENAFNTLGIDLFDTVTVNLPDLGLNNVNMFIVEIEYDPRNKRCRLTLGGRLELLEDLLNEAIGGDTTARFGPRPSVIGELAGLRSTLYLVKSVTTASAYRYVTYWNRRPLTIHAGENVTLDPSTGQLVLASGFTSGWAEIRFNPPTETFRKWGYIEWISYPGDGAIAVEVRDPQGRVLVGKTDPKMGGWHLTKRLRLKRWPGRAQELTRGLAYRQWVGVNAVVFRASAGIVSGSCLGIRLTGTNPGEAVYTLPQPIDLGWARFADIFLYAFAPNTSVRLRLYSSGGDYYEGVMTANDASVWREYLLDVSTFSR
;
A
#
# COMPACT_ATOMS: atom_id res chain seq x y z
N MET A 1 -41.61 18.09 19.92
CA MET A 1 -42.00 16.76 20.47
C MET A 1 -41.37 15.71 19.60
N ILE A 2 -40.49 14.90 20.17
CA ILE A 2 -39.77 13.85 19.46
C ILE A 2 -40.64 12.58 19.39
N LYS A 3 -40.54 11.82 18.30
CA LYS A 3 -41.24 10.54 18.11
C LYS A 3 -40.32 9.50 17.45
N LEU A 4 -40.18 8.32 18.05
CA LEU A 4 -39.47 7.16 17.51
C LEU A 4 -40.47 6.03 17.23
N GLU A 5 -40.51 5.54 16.00
CA GLU A 5 -41.42 4.49 15.55
C GLU A 5 -40.66 3.32 14.92
N LEU A 6 -41.13 2.09 15.18
CA LEU A 6 -40.62 0.87 14.56
C LEU A 6 -41.71 0.19 13.73
N GLY A 7 -41.35 -0.22 12.51
CA GLY A 7 -42.19 -0.96 11.59
C GLY A 7 -41.69 -2.38 11.41
N ASP A 8 -42.51 -3.37 11.79
CA ASP A 8 -42.19 -4.80 11.63
C ASP A 8 -42.58 -5.39 10.27
N GLY A 9 -43.06 -4.53 9.35
CA GLY A 9 -43.60 -4.91 8.05
C GLY A 9 -45.13 -4.98 8.01
N THR A 10 -45.80 -4.96 9.17
CA THR A 10 -47.27 -5.00 9.28
C THR A 10 -47.86 -3.70 9.82
N ALA A 11 -47.23 -3.10 10.84
CA ALA A 11 -47.67 -1.86 11.45
C ALA A 11 -46.51 -1.02 11.98
N TRP A 12 -46.73 0.29 12.08
CA TRP A 12 -45.82 1.21 12.78
C TRP A 12 -46.21 1.31 14.25
N ASN A 13 -45.25 1.11 15.14
CA ASN A 13 -45.42 1.17 16.59
C ASN A 13 -44.59 2.31 17.16
N ASP A 14 -45.22 3.23 17.90
CA ASP A 14 -44.53 4.27 18.66
C ASP A 14 -43.82 3.67 19.88
N VAL A 15 -42.50 3.80 19.92
CA VAL A 15 -41.64 3.30 21.00
C VAL A 15 -40.91 4.43 21.74
N THR A 16 -41.33 5.68 21.55
CA THR A 16 -40.67 6.87 22.12
C THR A 16 -40.54 6.80 23.64
N ARG A 17 -41.57 6.30 24.34
CA ARG A 17 -41.58 6.18 25.80
C ARG A 17 -40.63 5.10 26.32
N ASN A 18 -40.24 4.16 25.45
CA ASN A 18 -39.31 3.08 25.77
C ASN A 18 -37.86 3.48 25.49
N ALA A 19 -37.62 4.59 24.79
CA ALA A 19 -36.29 5.04 24.40
C ALA A 19 -35.59 5.82 25.51
N VAL A 20 -34.38 5.41 25.88
CA VAL A 20 -33.55 6.09 26.88
C VAL A 20 -32.56 7.06 26.23
N SER A 21 -32.09 6.72 25.04
CA SER A 21 -31.17 7.54 24.24
C SER A 21 -31.48 7.37 22.76
N VAL A 22 -31.32 8.45 21.99
CA VAL A 22 -31.44 8.43 20.52
C VAL A 22 -30.35 9.30 19.92
N ARG A 23 -29.39 8.67 19.24
CA ARG A 23 -28.26 9.34 18.59
C ARG A 23 -28.43 9.28 17.08
N HIS A 24 -28.50 10.44 16.43
CA HIS A 24 -28.62 10.58 14.99
C HIS A 24 -27.29 11.10 14.42
N GLU A 25 -26.54 10.19 13.80
CA GLU A 25 -25.18 10.44 13.36
C GLU A 25 -25.11 10.49 11.83
N VAL A 26 -24.43 11.50 11.29
CA VAL A 26 -24.04 11.52 9.88
C VAL A 26 -22.58 11.90 9.75
N GLY A 27 -21.72 10.90 9.63
CA GLY A 27 -20.32 11.16 9.37
C GLY A 27 -20.10 11.58 7.92
N ALA A 28 -19.08 12.39 7.70
CA ALA A 28 -18.56 12.75 6.38
C ALA A 28 -18.21 11.54 5.49
N ARG A 29 -18.05 10.35 6.10
CA ARG A 29 -17.59 9.11 5.47
C ARG A 29 -18.38 7.86 5.84
N SER A 30 -19.41 8.00 6.67
CA SER A 30 -20.28 6.91 7.12
C SER A 30 -21.70 7.12 6.60
N LEU A 31 -22.47 6.04 6.62
CA LEU A 31 -23.90 6.13 6.36
C LEU A 31 -24.57 6.86 7.52
N GLU A 32 -25.54 7.70 7.19
CA GLU A 32 -26.46 8.25 8.18
C GLU A 32 -27.06 7.12 9.00
N SER A 33 -26.92 7.22 10.32
CA SER A 33 -27.32 6.17 11.24
C SER A 33 -28.11 6.74 12.41
N LEU A 34 -29.04 5.93 12.90
CA LEU A 34 -29.79 6.17 14.11
C LEU A 34 -29.48 5.05 15.08
N SER A 35 -28.84 5.40 16.19
CA SER A 35 -28.60 4.48 17.30
C SER A 35 -29.58 4.81 18.42
N PHE A 36 -30.27 3.82 18.96
CA PHE A 36 -31.23 4.04 20.04
C PHE A 36 -31.30 2.84 20.97
N THR A 37 -31.62 3.13 22.23
CA THR A 37 -31.68 2.12 23.28
C THR A 37 -33.09 2.03 23.83
N LEU A 38 -33.68 0.84 23.79
CA LEU A 38 -35.04 0.57 24.26
C LEU A 38 -35.03 -0.24 25.55
N ILE A 39 -35.94 0.12 26.47
CA ILE A 39 -36.28 -0.66 27.66
C ILE A 39 -37.68 -1.25 27.50
N ASP A 40 -37.89 -2.49 27.95
CA ASP A 40 -39.17 -3.21 27.92
C ASP A 40 -39.82 -3.33 26.51
N ARG A 41 -39.01 -3.20 25.45
CA ARG A 41 -39.47 -3.33 24.07
C ARG A 41 -38.44 -4.04 23.22
N ASN A 42 -38.92 -4.85 22.26
CA ASN A 42 -38.05 -5.57 21.34
C ASN A 42 -37.95 -4.86 19.98
N ALA A 43 -36.86 -5.11 19.30
CA ALA A 43 -36.62 -4.74 17.91
C ALA A 43 -35.89 -5.90 17.22
N SER A 44 -36.01 -5.99 15.90
CA SER A 44 -35.33 -7.01 15.10
C SER A 44 -34.62 -6.39 13.92
N VAL A 45 -33.54 -7.04 13.49
CA VAL A 45 -32.84 -6.69 12.25
C VAL A 45 -33.82 -6.81 11.07
N GLY A 46 -33.78 -5.84 10.16
CA GLY A 46 -34.67 -5.73 9.02
C GLY A 46 -35.94 -4.91 9.29
N TRP A 47 -36.27 -4.60 10.54
CA TRP A 47 -37.39 -3.70 10.85
C TRP A 47 -37.12 -2.28 10.35
N ARG A 48 -38.18 -1.63 9.87
CA ARG A 48 -38.17 -0.22 9.52
C ARG A 48 -38.12 0.61 10.78
N CYS A 49 -37.49 1.78 10.71
CA CYS A 49 -37.54 2.74 11.80
C CYS A 49 -37.70 4.14 11.25
N ARG A 50 -38.37 4.98 12.04
CA ARG A 50 -38.65 6.36 11.71
C ARG A 50 -38.45 7.22 12.95
N PHE A 51 -37.76 8.33 12.79
CA PHE A 51 -37.54 9.30 13.84
C PHE A 51 -38.04 10.67 13.39
N SER A 52 -38.86 11.30 14.22
CA SER A 52 -39.56 12.55 13.91
C SER A 52 -39.34 13.58 15.00
N VAL A 53 -39.23 14.85 14.61
CA VAL A 53 -39.19 16.01 15.50
C VAL A 53 -40.35 16.92 15.13
N GLY A 54 -41.30 17.07 16.06
CA GLY A 54 -42.58 17.73 15.78
C GLY A 54 -43.42 16.90 14.84
N THR A 55 -43.84 17.50 13.73
CA THR A 55 -44.58 16.83 12.65
C THR A 55 -43.68 16.32 11.53
N SER A 56 -42.39 16.66 11.56
CA SER A 56 -41.43 16.35 10.50
C SER A 56 -40.67 15.08 10.82
N VAL A 57 -40.68 14.14 9.88
CA VAL A 57 -39.78 12.99 9.91
C VAL A 57 -38.38 13.48 9.52
N ILE A 58 -37.38 13.19 10.35
CA ILE A 58 -35.99 13.61 10.12
C ILE A 58 -35.06 12.43 9.78
N PHE A 59 -35.47 11.20 10.09
CA PHE A 59 -34.77 9.99 9.70
C PHE A 59 -35.76 8.87 9.38
N GLU A 60 -35.48 8.12 8.31
CA GLU A 60 -36.17 6.87 7.98
C GLU A 60 -35.13 5.86 7.48
N GLY A 61 -35.23 4.62 7.97
CA GLY A 61 -34.21 3.61 7.69
C GLY A 61 -34.58 2.19 8.10
N VAL A 62 -33.55 1.34 8.13
CA VAL A 62 -33.65 -0.08 8.47
C VAL A 62 -32.71 -0.40 9.63
N VAL A 63 -33.24 -1.11 10.64
CA VAL A 63 -32.46 -1.66 11.75
C VAL A 63 -31.53 -2.74 11.22
N THR A 64 -30.22 -2.56 11.35
CA THR A 64 -29.20 -3.47 10.84
C THR A 64 -28.49 -4.23 11.95
N GLU A 65 -28.38 -3.63 13.14
CA GLU A 65 -27.74 -4.25 14.31
C GLU A 65 -28.69 -4.18 15.50
N VAL A 66 -28.77 -5.28 16.25
CA VAL A 66 -29.51 -5.36 17.51
C VAL A 66 -28.66 -6.10 18.53
N ARG A 67 -28.35 -5.45 19.65
CA ARG A 67 -27.73 -6.08 20.83
C ARG A 67 -28.75 -6.13 21.95
N ARG A 68 -28.84 -7.28 22.61
CA ARG A 68 -29.80 -7.51 23.68
C ARG A 68 -29.05 -7.81 24.96
N ARG A 69 -29.34 -7.05 26.01
CA ARG A 69 -28.82 -7.30 27.35
C ARG A 69 -29.91 -7.94 28.21
N ARG A 70 -29.54 -9.01 28.89
CA ARG A 70 -30.43 -9.79 29.74
C ARG A 70 -29.93 -9.75 31.17
N ASP A 71 -30.76 -9.23 32.08
CA ASP A 71 -30.50 -9.22 33.51
C ASP A 71 -31.62 -10.01 34.21
N ASN A 72 -31.28 -10.83 35.21
CA ASN A 72 -32.23 -11.64 35.99
C ASN A 72 -33.28 -12.43 35.16
N GLY A 73 -32.89 -12.94 33.99
CA GLY A 73 -33.77 -13.76 33.15
C GLY A 73 -34.71 -12.98 32.22
N HIS A 74 -34.71 -11.64 32.23
CA HIS A 74 -35.50 -10.80 31.32
C HIS A 74 -34.60 -9.94 30.43
N VAL A 75 -34.99 -9.74 29.16
CA VAL A 75 -34.31 -8.76 28.30
C VAL A 75 -34.70 -7.39 28.81
N ASN A 76 -33.74 -6.68 29.36
CA ASN A 76 -33.96 -5.39 30.03
C ASN A 76 -33.69 -4.23 29.06
N GLU A 77 -32.71 -4.42 28.17
CA GLU A 77 -32.21 -3.37 27.30
C GLU A 77 -31.92 -3.92 25.90
N VAL A 78 -32.38 -3.20 24.89
CA VAL A 78 -32.17 -3.49 23.48
C VAL A 78 -31.52 -2.29 22.82
N GLU A 79 -30.24 -2.42 22.49
CA GLU A 79 -29.50 -1.43 21.72
C GLU A 79 -29.67 -1.73 20.23
N CYS A 80 -30.12 -0.74 19.47
CA CYS A 80 -30.34 -0.85 18.03
C CYS A 80 -29.45 0.13 17.29
N ARG A 81 -28.93 -0.30 16.15
CA ARG A 81 -28.37 0.60 15.12
C ARG A 81 -29.15 0.42 13.83
N ALA A 82 -29.63 1.53 13.29
CA ALA A 82 -30.27 1.59 11.99
C ALA A 82 -29.49 2.51 11.05
N TYR A 83 -29.53 2.22 9.76
CA TYR A 83 -29.00 3.10 8.73
C TYR A 83 -30.15 3.61 7.85
N SER A 84 -29.98 4.80 7.28
CA SER A 84 -30.96 5.35 6.33
C SER A 84 -31.16 4.43 5.14
N ASP A 85 -32.22 4.65 4.37
CA ASP A 85 -32.58 3.83 3.20
C ASP A 85 -31.48 3.69 2.15
N LEU A 86 -30.43 4.53 2.21
CA LEU A 86 -29.23 4.36 1.42
C LEU A 86 -28.56 2.98 1.62
N ILE A 87 -28.71 2.34 2.79
CA ILE A 87 -28.19 0.99 3.06
C ILE A 87 -28.77 -0.08 2.12
N LEU A 88 -29.96 0.15 1.56
CA LEU A 88 -30.61 -0.81 0.66
C LEU A 88 -29.77 -1.05 -0.61
N TYR A 89 -28.94 -0.08 -1.00
CA TYR A 89 -28.07 -0.21 -2.17
C TYR A 89 -26.91 -1.19 -1.98
N ASP A 90 -26.64 -1.63 -0.75
CA ASP A 90 -25.57 -2.61 -0.51
C ASP A 90 -25.89 -3.99 -1.12
N ARG A 91 -27.18 -4.28 -1.34
CA ARG A 91 -27.62 -5.56 -1.92
C ARG A 91 -27.39 -5.68 -3.43
N TYR A 92 -27.12 -4.57 -4.13
CA TYR A 92 -26.92 -4.60 -5.59
C TYR A 92 -25.43 -4.67 -5.91
N ILE A 93 -25.01 -5.80 -6.46
CA ILE A 93 -23.69 -5.92 -7.08
C ILE A 93 -23.79 -5.39 -8.51
N VAL A 94 -22.97 -4.37 -8.83
CA VAL A 94 -23.03 -3.68 -10.12
C VAL A 94 -21.80 -3.96 -10.98
N PHE A 95 -22.05 -4.02 -12.29
CA PHE A 95 -21.06 -4.00 -13.36
C PHE A 95 -21.44 -2.82 -14.26
N ARG A 96 -20.57 -1.80 -14.32
CA ARG A 96 -20.83 -0.55 -15.03
C ARG A 96 -19.56 -0.05 -15.71
N VAL A 97 -19.73 0.61 -16.84
CA VAL A 97 -18.66 1.35 -17.50
C VAL A 97 -19.19 2.77 -17.72
N TYR A 98 -18.47 3.75 -17.21
CA TYR A 98 -18.78 5.16 -17.44
C TYR A 98 -17.71 5.77 -18.34
N ASP A 99 -18.15 6.48 -19.39
CA ASP A 99 -17.26 7.13 -20.34
C ASP A 99 -16.69 8.43 -19.79
N THR A 100 -15.56 8.86 -20.36
CA THR A 100 -14.96 10.17 -20.08
C THR A 100 -16.01 11.28 -20.21
N GLY A 101 -16.05 12.20 -19.24
CA GLY A 101 -17.01 13.29 -19.20
C GLY A 101 -18.27 13.00 -18.38
N THR A 102 -18.52 11.74 -17.99
CA THR A 102 -19.64 11.40 -17.10
C THR A 102 -19.48 12.10 -15.75
N THR A 103 -20.50 12.86 -15.34
CA THR A 103 -20.51 13.63 -14.09
C THR A 103 -20.75 12.72 -12.88
N ALA A 104 -20.27 13.13 -11.71
CA ALA A 104 -20.54 12.43 -10.45
C ALA A 104 -22.05 12.27 -10.19
N GLY A 105 -22.83 13.31 -10.46
CA GLY A 105 -24.29 13.30 -10.36
C GLY A 105 -24.94 12.32 -11.32
N ALA A 106 -24.47 12.22 -12.56
CA ALA A 106 -24.99 11.23 -13.51
C ALA A 106 -24.75 9.79 -13.02
N ILE A 107 -23.57 9.50 -12.45
CA ILE A 107 -23.28 8.19 -11.84
C ILE A 107 -24.21 7.92 -10.65
N ILE A 108 -24.41 8.91 -9.77
CA ILE A 108 -25.32 8.77 -8.61
C ILE A 108 -26.75 8.51 -9.07
N ARG A 109 -27.26 9.18 -10.11
CA ARG A 109 -28.61 8.95 -10.65
C ARG A 109 -28.77 7.57 -11.29
N ASP A 110 -27.78 7.12 -12.06
CA ASP A 110 -27.79 5.78 -12.64
C ASP A 110 -27.91 4.72 -11.54
N LEU A 111 -27.05 4.81 -10.51
CA LEU A 111 -27.10 3.87 -9.38
C LEU A 111 -28.38 4.01 -8.56
N ALA A 112 -28.90 5.22 -8.40
CA ALA A 112 -30.15 5.46 -7.67
C ALA A 112 -31.35 4.73 -8.30
N SER A 113 -31.37 4.59 -9.63
CA SER A 113 -32.44 3.93 -10.39
C SER A 113 -32.65 2.45 -10.04
N LEU A 114 -31.68 1.82 -9.35
CA LEU A 114 -31.77 0.44 -8.88
C LEU A 114 -32.85 0.26 -7.79
N GLU A 115 -33.22 1.32 -7.06
CA GLU A 115 -34.33 1.31 -6.11
C GLU A 115 -35.53 2.10 -6.66
N PRO A 116 -36.74 1.51 -6.67
CA PRO A 116 -37.92 2.22 -7.12
C PRO A 116 -38.36 3.31 -6.12
N GLY A 117 -38.91 4.40 -6.67
CA GLY A 117 -39.51 5.48 -5.87
C GLY A 117 -38.50 6.40 -5.19
N VAL A 118 -37.26 6.45 -5.68
CA VAL A 118 -36.22 7.37 -5.19
C VAL A 118 -36.28 8.68 -5.97
N ASP A 119 -36.43 9.79 -5.26
CA ASP A 119 -36.37 11.12 -5.82
C ASP A 119 -34.92 11.59 -5.94
N VAL A 120 -34.50 11.96 -7.15
CA VAL A 120 -33.14 12.39 -7.49
C VAL A 120 -33.05 13.86 -7.91
N THR A 121 -34.10 14.65 -7.66
CA THR A 121 -34.13 16.09 -7.98
C THR A 121 -33.07 16.90 -7.24
N ASP A 122 -32.62 16.42 -6.08
CA ASP A 122 -31.59 17.06 -5.25
C ASP A 122 -30.18 16.47 -5.44
N VAL A 123 -29.89 15.96 -6.64
CA VAL A 123 -28.58 15.40 -7.03
C VAL A 123 -27.83 16.38 -7.94
N ALA A 124 -26.82 17.05 -7.39
CA ALA A 124 -25.93 17.94 -8.11
C ALA A 124 -25.04 17.19 -9.12
N GLU A 125 -24.63 17.85 -10.20
CA GLU A 125 -23.76 17.25 -11.24
C GLU A 125 -22.36 16.92 -10.72
N GLY A 126 -21.75 17.82 -9.93
CA GLY A 126 -20.37 17.64 -9.48
C GLY A 126 -19.35 17.59 -10.64
N PRO A 127 -18.10 17.14 -10.39
CA PRO A 127 -17.07 17.02 -11.42
C PRO A 127 -17.31 15.81 -12.33
N SER A 128 -16.69 15.82 -13.52
CA SER A 128 -16.69 14.69 -14.46
C SER A 128 -15.43 13.84 -14.35
N ILE A 129 -15.56 12.54 -14.66
CA ILE A 129 -14.39 11.66 -14.79
C ILE A 129 -13.57 12.03 -16.04
N THR A 130 -12.25 12.02 -15.91
CA THR A 130 -11.29 12.40 -16.97
C THR A 130 -10.83 11.22 -17.84
N SER A 131 -11.27 10.01 -17.51
CA SER A 131 -10.96 8.78 -18.22
C SER A 131 -12.07 7.75 -17.98
N PRO A 132 -12.25 6.76 -18.87
CA PRO A 132 -13.28 5.74 -18.70
C PRO A 132 -13.08 4.97 -17.40
N TRP A 133 -14.17 4.72 -16.67
CA TRP A 133 -14.13 4.01 -15.40
C TRP A 133 -14.98 2.74 -15.47
N SER A 134 -14.30 1.58 -15.45
CA SER A 134 -14.95 0.27 -15.30
C SER A 134 -15.10 -0.07 -13.82
N ILE A 135 -16.31 -0.43 -13.43
CA ILE A 135 -16.66 -0.94 -12.12
C ILE A 135 -17.04 -2.40 -12.28
N GLU A 136 -16.32 -3.24 -11.55
CA GLU A 136 -16.50 -4.69 -11.56
C GLU A 136 -16.76 -5.18 -10.14
N ASN A 137 -17.83 -5.97 -9.98
CA ASN A 137 -18.14 -6.71 -8.76
C ASN A 137 -18.08 -5.86 -7.47
N SER A 138 -18.74 -4.70 -7.47
CA SER A 138 -18.83 -3.80 -6.31
C SER A 138 -20.28 -3.53 -5.95
N THR A 139 -20.58 -3.30 -4.67
CA THR A 139 -21.94 -2.91 -4.28
C THR A 139 -22.26 -1.50 -4.76
N ALA A 140 -23.49 -1.22 -5.18
CA ALA A 140 -23.91 0.10 -5.63
C ALA A 140 -23.65 1.13 -4.53
N LEU A 141 -23.95 0.77 -3.28
CA LEU A 141 -23.68 1.61 -2.11
C LEU A 141 -22.21 2.02 -2.00
N LYS A 142 -21.30 1.05 -2.14
CA LYS A 142 -19.85 1.33 -2.10
C LYS A 142 -19.45 2.32 -3.18
N VAL A 143 -19.93 2.14 -4.41
CA VAL A 143 -19.64 3.07 -5.51
C VAL A 143 -20.18 4.46 -5.23
N MET A 144 -21.44 4.57 -4.78
CA MET A 144 -22.05 5.86 -4.45
C MET A 144 -21.27 6.60 -3.36
N LEU A 145 -20.86 5.88 -2.30
CA LEU A 145 -20.02 6.43 -1.23
C LEU A 145 -18.63 6.84 -1.72
N ASP A 146 -18.01 6.06 -2.60
CA ASP A 146 -16.70 6.39 -3.17
C ASP A 146 -16.77 7.60 -4.10
N VAL A 147 -17.85 7.76 -4.89
CA VAL A 147 -18.12 8.95 -5.70
C VAL A 147 -18.28 10.18 -4.79
N ALA A 148 -19.09 10.10 -3.74
CA ALA A 148 -19.30 11.20 -2.81
C ALA A 148 -18.01 11.63 -2.10
N LYS A 149 -17.23 10.65 -1.62
CA LYS A 149 -15.93 10.90 -0.98
C LYS A 149 -14.92 11.50 -1.95
N GLY A 150 -14.77 10.89 -3.13
CA GLY A 150 -13.79 11.30 -4.14
C GLY A 150 -14.12 12.62 -4.83
N THR A 151 -15.29 13.21 -4.57
CA THR A 151 -15.74 14.51 -5.09
C THR A 151 -16.02 15.53 -3.99
N ASN A 152 -15.81 15.20 -2.71
CA ASN A 152 -16.17 16.03 -1.57
C ASN A 152 -17.64 16.48 -1.57
N HIS A 153 -18.55 15.53 -1.72
CA HIS A 153 -20.00 15.74 -1.65
C HIS A 153 -20.60 15.00 -0.44
N TYR A 154 -21.68 15.53 0.12
CA TYR A 154 -22.56 14.81 1.02
C TYR A 154 -23.49 13.92 0.22
N LEU A 155 -23.61 12.66 0.62
CA LEU A 155 -24.59 11.72 0.09
C LEU A 155 -25.50 11.28 1.23
N ARG A 156 -26.79 11.56 1.11
CA ARG A 156 -27.78 11.30 2.15
C ARG A 156 -29.09 10.84 1.53
N MET A 157 -29.78 9.91 2.19
CA MET A 157 -31.15 9.54 1.85
C MET A 157 -32.08 10.12 2.91
N LEU A 158 -32.82 11.16 2.54
CA LEU A 158 -33.79 11.79 3.42
C LEU A 158 -35.06 10.93 3.53
N PRO A 159 -35.88 11.16 4.56
CA PRO A 159 -37.21 10.56 4.68
C PRO A 159 -38.03 10.72 3.39
N GLY A 160 -38.79 9.67 3.04
CA GLY A 160 -39.53 9.63 1.77
C GLY A 160 -38.69 9.26 0.55
N ARG A 161 -37.48 8.72 0.75
CA ARG A 161 -36.55 8.29 -0.32
C ARG A 161 -36.08 9.43 -1.23
N VAL A 162 -35.84 10.60 -0.65
CA VAL A 162 -35.25 11.73 -1.38
C VAL A 162 -33.73 11.66 -1.28
N LEU A 163 -33.08 11.35 -2.38
CA LEU A 163 -31.63 11.24 -2.48
C LEU A 163 -31.01 12.63 -2.65
N ARG A 164 -30.18 13.03 -1.70
CA ARG A 164 -29.44 14.28 -1.72
C ARG A 164 -27.96 14.01 -2.01
N PHE A 165 -27.45 14.67 -3.04
CA PHE A 165 -26.03 14.68 -3.38
C PHE A 165 -25.58 16.12 -3.65
N ARG A 166 -24.86 16.72 -2.70
CA ARG A 166 -24.48 18.15 -2.74
C ARG A 166 -23.02 18.38 -2.34
N PRO A 167 -22.36 19.42 -2.87
CA PRO A 167 -20.98 19.72 -2.50
C PRO A 167 -20.88 20.12 -1.03
N LYS A 168 -19.79 19.71 -0.37
CA LYS A 168 -19.44 20.15 0.98
C LYS A 168 -18.74 21.51 0.93
N SER A 169 -19.50 22.57 0.68
CA SER A 169 -19.01 23.96 0.69
C SER A 169 -19.62 24.73 1.86
N GLU A 170 -18.86 25.66 2.44
CA GLU A 170 -19.39 26.59 3.46
C GLU A 170 -20.53 27.38 2.85
N GLY A 171 -21.74 27.13 3.35
CA GLY A 171 -22.93 27.85 2.94
C GLY A 171 -23.13 29.09 3.79
N THR A 172 -24.15 29.88 3.43
CA THR A 172 -24.64 30.95 4.30
C THR A 172 -25.07 30.34 5.64
N PRO A 173 -24.55 30.83 6.78
CA PRO A 173 -24.95 30.32 8.08
C PRO A 173 -26.47 30.42 8.29
N LYS A 174 -27.11 29.32 8.67
CA LYS A 174 -28.56 29.29 8.93
C LYS A 174 -28.93 29.88 10.29
N ALA A 175 -28.02 29.77 11.26
CA ALA A 175 -28.26 30.20 12.63
C ALA A 175 -26.96 30.57 13.35
N THR A 176 -27.10 31.21 14.52
CA THR A 176 -25.99 31.54 15.41
C THR A 176 -26.12 30.81 16.74
N ILE A 177 -25.07 30.06 17.10
CA ILE A 177 -24.92 29.41 18.40
C ILE A 177 -23.99 30.27 19.27
N ASP A 178 -24.51 30.73 20.40
CA ASP A 178 -23.82 31.59 21.36
C ASP A 178 -24.02 31.09 22.79
N GLY A 179 -23.32 31.69 23.76
CA GLY A 179 -23.36 31.28 25.16
C GLY A 179 -24.74 31.30 25.82
N SER A 180 -25.74 32.00 25.27
CA SER A 180 -27.10 32.01 25.82
C SER A 180 -27.89 30.74 25.49
N LYS A 181 -27.50 30.03 24.43
CA LYS A 181 -28.19 28.83 23.93
C LYS A 181 -27.50 27.53 24.40
N VAL A 182 -26.30 27.65 24.97
CA VAL A 182 -25.42 26.53 25.30
C VAL A 182 -25.43 26.25 26.80
N LEU A 183 -25.63 24.98 27.16
CA LEU A 183 -25.52 24.49 28.54
C LEU A 183 -24.06 24.15 28.89
N SER A 184 -23.34 23.55 27.94
CA SER A 184 -21.90 23.27 28.05
C SER A 184 -21.29 23.14 26.65
N ALA A 185 -20.02 23.50 26.50
CA ALA A 185 -19.29 23.30 25.25
C ALA A 185 -17.85 22.84 25.51
N GLU A 186 -17.33 22.03 24.61
CA GLU A 186 -15.96 21.50 24.62
C GLU A 186 -15.36 21.68 23.22
N TYR A 187 -14.21 22.33 23.14
CA TYR A 187 -13.48 22.54 21.89
C TYR A 187 -12.16 21.76 21.92
N SER A 188 -11.91 21.00 20.85
CA SER A 188 -10.70 20.18 20.67
C SER A 188 -10.01 20.52 19.36
N GLU A 189 -8.68 20.67 19.40
CA GLU A 189 -7.83 20.85 18.22
C GLU A 189 -6.67 19.83 18.23
N ASP A 190 -6.49 19.11 17.13
CA ASP A 190 -5.36 18.19 16.90
C ASP A 190 -4.47 18.72 15.76
N ARG A 191 -3.37 19.37 16.17
CA ARG A 191 -2.37 19.92 15.25
C ARG A 191 -1.55 18.89 14.49
N TRP A 192 -1.47 17.64 14.96
CA TRP A 192 -0.75 16.60 14.21
C TRP A 192 -1.50 16.19 12.95
N LYS A 193 -2.83 16.22 13.00
CA LYS A 193 -3.74 15.87 11.90
C LYS A 193 -4.21 17.05 11.09
N LEU A 194 -4.06 18.27 11.59
CA LEU A 194 -4.28 19.47 10.80
C LEU A 194 -3.25 19.55 9.66
N LYS A 195 -3.74 19.50 8.41
CA LYS A 195 -2.92 19.58 7.19
C LYS A 195 -3.50 20.65 6.27
N ASN A 196 -2.78 21.75 6.12
CA ASN A 196 -3.18 22.91 5.33
C ASN A 196 -2.42 23.05 4.01
N ARG A 197 -1.57 22.07 3.65
CA ARG A 197 -0.92 21.97 2.34
C ARG A 197 -0.93 20.54 1.84
N VAL A 198 -1.17 20.34 0.55
CA VAL A 198 -1.23 19.04 -0.11
C VAL A 198 -0.36 19.05 -1.34
N ILE A 199 0.57 18.10 -1.43
CA ILE A 199 1.51 17.94 -2.54
C ILE A 199 1.25 16.58 -3.19
N TYR A 200 0.89 16.56 -4.47
CA TYR A 200 0.77 15.34 -5.26
C TYR A 200 2.02 15.11 -6.09
N VAL A 201 2.62 13.94 -5.89
CA VAL A 201 3.79 13.47 -6.63
C VAL A 201 3.34 12.31 -7.54
N GLY A 202 3.42 12.54 -8.84
CA GLY A 202 3.00 11.61 -9.88
C GLY A 202 4.08 10.62 -10.32
N ALA A 203 3.89 10.06 -11.51
CA ALA A 203 4.86 9.18 -12.16
C ALA A 203 6.25 9.83 -12.25
N ASN A 204 7.30 9.00 -12.16
CA ASN A 204 8.71 9.43 -12.16
C ASN A 204 9.13 10.38 -11.03
N GLY A 205 8.29 10.60 -10.01
CA GLY A 205 8.59 11.48 -8.88
C GLY A 205 8.34 12.96 -9.17
N GLU A 206 7.61 13.29 -10.23
CA GLU A 206 7.28 14.67 -10.59
C GLU A 206 6.19 15.24 -9.67
N VAL A 207 6.35 16.49 -9.20
CA VAL A 207 5.29 17.18 -8.45
C VAL A 207 4.25 17.71 -9.42
N LEU A 208 3.07 17.07 -9.45
CA LEU A 208 1.99 17.40 -10.38
C LEU A 208 1.02 18.45 -9.82
N ALA A 209 0.90 18.56 -8.49
CA ALA A 209 0.12 19.61 -7.84
C ALA A 209 0.65 19.94 -6.45
N ASP A 210 0.53 21.22 -6.07
CA ASP A 210 0.86 21.74 -4.74
C ASP A 210 -0.17 22.81 -4.39
N VAL A 211 -1.04 22.54 -3.42
CA VAL A 211 -2.11 23.44 -3.00
C VAL A 211 -2.07 23.65 -1.50
N SER A 212 -2.35 24.85 -1.02
CA SER A 212 -2.34 25.16 0.40
C SER A 212 -3.31 26.26 0.77
N ASP A 213 -3.85 26.17 1.97
CA ASP A 213 -4.45 27.30 2.67
C ASP A 213 -3.36 28.02 3.49
N PRO A 214 -3.32 29.36 3.50
CA PRO A 214 -2.37 30.09 4.33
C PRO A 214 -2.45 29.65 5.81
N PRO A 215 -1.33 29.45 6.51
CA PRO A 215 0.05 29.73 6.07
C PRO A 215 0.73 28.61 5.24
N GLY A 216 0.11 27.43 5.08
CA GLY A 216 0.61 26.34 4.22
C GLY A 216 1.83 25.60 4.77
N ASP A 217 2.00 25.61 6.09
CA ASP A 217 3.15 25.09 6.85
C ASP A 217 3.00 23.62 7.29
N LEU A 218 1.83 23.01 7.08
CA LEU A 218 1.50 21.64 7.50
C LEU A 218 1.21 20.77 6.27
N PRO A 219 2.25 20.28 5.56
CA PRO A 219 2.08 19.52 4.33
C PRO A 219 1.68 18.06 4.57
N VAL A 220 0.91 17.53 3.63
CA VAL A 220 0.78 16.10 3.36
C VAL A 220 1.24 15.82 1.93
N VAL A 221 2.08 14.81 1.75
CA VAL A 221 2.60 14.39 0.43
C VAL A 221 1.90 13.09 0.03
N VAL A 222 1.24 13.10 -1.12
CA VAL A 222 0.58 11.94 -1.70
C VAL A 222 1.38 11.48 -2.91
N HIS A 223 1.83 10.23 -2.88
CA HIS A 223 2.55 9.61 -3.98
C HIS A 223 1.61 8.71 -4.79
N ASP A 224 1.37 9.04 -6.05
CA ASP A 224 0.64 8.21 -7.01
C ASP A 224 1.54 7.98 -8.24
N PRO A 225 2.27 6.85 -8.31
CA PRO A 225 3.24 6.60 -9.37
C PRO A 225 2.61 6.36 -10.75
N PHE A 226 1.28 6.26 -10.82
CA PHE A 226 0.54 6.04 -12.07
C PHE A 226 -0.16 7.31 -12.56
N LEU A 227 -0.24 8.34 -11.72
CA LEU A 227 -0.83 9.62 -12.09
C LEU A 227 0.15 10.41 -12.96
N THR A 228 -0.30 10.77 -14.17
CA THR A 228 0.47 11.60 -15.11
C THR A 228 -0.24 12.91 -15.47
N ASP A 229 -1.54 13.02 -15.20
CA ASP A 229 -2.33 14.20 -15.53
C ASP A 229 -2.32 15.22 -14.38
N ALA A 230 -1.75 16.40 -14.64
CA ALA A 230 -1.67 17.50 -13.67
C ALA A 230 -3.05 18.07 -13.29
N ASN A 231 -4.04 18.05 -14.19
CA ASN A 231 -5.38 18.56 -13.88
C ASN A 231 -6.10 17.63 -12.89
N GLU A 232 -5.97 16.32 -13.09
CA GLU A 232 -6.49 15.32 -12.16
C GLU A 232 -5.75 15.37 -10.82
N ALA A 233 -4.42 15.56 -10.83
CA ALA A 233 -3.64 15.78 -9.61
C ALA A 233 -4.12 17.03 -8.84
N LEU A 234 -4.38 18.13 -9.54
CA LEU A 234 -4.88 19.37 -8.95
C LEU A 234 -6.29 19.20 -8.34
N ARG A 235 -7.18 18.48 -9.04
CA ARG A 235 -8.52 18.14 -8.54
C ARG A 235 -8.43 17.36 -7.23
N ARG A 236 -7.61 16.30 -7.23
CA ARG A 236 -7.35 15.45 -6.06
C ARG A 236 -6.74 16.24 -4.91
N ALA A 237 -5.75 17.09 -5.18
CA ALA A 237 -5.12 17.93 -4.18
C ALA A 237 -6.10 18.90 -3.50
N ARG A 238 -6.96 19.57 -4.27
CA ARG A 238 -7.99 20.47 -3.72
C ARG A 238 -9.03 19.75 -2.87
N ILE A 239 -9.45 18.57 -3.31
CA ILE A 239 -10.40 17.74 -2.55
C ILE A 239 -9.77 17.26 -1.26
N ARG A 240 -8.51 16.81 -1.30
CA ARG A 240 -7.76 16.40 -0.11
C ARG A 240 -7.61 17.55 0.88
N LEU A 241 -7.29 18.75 0.38
CA LEU A 241 -7.19 19.94 1.22
C LEU A 241 -8.53 20.25 1.91
N ALA A 242 -9.65 20.17 1.17
CA ALA A 242 -10.97 20.36 1.74
C ALA A 242 -11.33 19.27 2.76
N LEU A 243 -10.99 18.01 2.50
CA LEU A 243 -11.19 16.89 3.45
C LEU A 243 -10.36 17.09 4.72
N ASN A 244 -9.14 17.62 4.63
CA ASN A 244 -8.32 17.89 5.81
C ASN A 244 -8.95 18.93 6.74
N ARG A 245 -9.83 19.82 6.24
CA ARG A 245 -10.58 20.77 7.07
C ARG A 245 -11.63 20.09 7.96
N GLU A 246 -12.08 18.88 7.58
CA GLU A 246 -12.97 18.06 8.41
C GLU A 246 -12.25 17.35 9.57
N TYR A 247 -10.91 17.42 9.61
CA TYR A 247 -10.10 16.77 10.64
C TYR A 247 -9.37 17.79 11.51
N GLY A 248 -9.18 17.41 12.77
CA GLY A 248 -8.33 18.15 13.71
C GLY A 248 -8.98 19.36 14.37
N ARG A 249 -10.26 19.65 14.12
CA ARG A 249 -11.05 20.62 14.90
C ARG A 249 -12.45 20.09 15.17
N GLU A 250 -12.83 20.01 16.43
CA GLU A 250 -14.13 19.50 16.87
C GLU A 250 -14.67 20.40 17.97
N LEU A 251 -15.93 20.82 17.84
CA LEU A 251 -16.68 21.51 18.89
C LEU A 251 -17.89 20.67 19.27
N ARG A 252 -17.99 20.27 20.53
CA ARG A 252 -19.17 19.63 21.09
C ARG A 252 -19.96 20.64 21.89
N VAL A 253 -21.26 20.75 21.63
CA VAL A 253 -22.17 21.70 22.29
C VAL A 253 -23.37 20.95 22.83
N GLU A 254 -23.65 21.09 24.12
CA GLU A 254 -24.90 20.63 24.72
C GLU A 254 -25.87 21.80 24.86
N MET A 255 -27.13 21.62 24.48
CA MET A 255 -28.18 22.62 24.56
C MET A 255 -29.54 22.00 24.92
N ALA A 256 -30.47 22.82 25.38
CA ALA A 256 -31.84 22.38 25.65
C ALA A 256 -32.59 22.07 24.32
N GLU A 257 -33.43 21.03 24.30
CA GLU A 257 -34.20 20.62 23.11
C GLU A 257 -35.01 21.78 22.51
N ASN A 258 -35.63 22.61 23.35
CA ASN A 258 -36.42 23.76 22.89
C ASN A 258 -35.56 24.79 22.14
N ALA A 259 -34.36 25.10 22.65
CA ALA A 259 -33.45 26.03 22.00
C ALA A 259 -32.98 25.48 20.65
N PHE A 260 -32.62 24.20 20.60
CA PHE A 260 -32.26 23.52 19.36
C PHE A 260 -33.39 23.59 18.32
N ASN A 261 -34.62 23.24 18.70
CA ASN A 261 -35.78 23.22 17.79
C ASN A 261 -36.07 24.61 17.18
N THR A 262 -35.78 25.70 17.89
CA THR A 262 -35.97 27.06 17.35
C THR A 262 -34.94 27.48 16.30
N LEU A 263 -33.78 26.82 16.25
CA LEU A 263 -32.73 27.16 15.29
C LEU A 263 -33.06 26.69 13.87
N GLY A 264 -33.93 25.68 13.72
CA GLY A 264 -34.30 25.14 12.40
C GLY A 264 -33.11 24.57 11.62
N ILE A 265 -32.10 24.08 12.35
CA ILE A 265 -30.86 23.52 11.81
C ILE A 265 -30.95 22.00 11.72
N ASP A 266 -30.32 21.43 10.70
CA ASP A 266 -30.15 19.99 10.48
C ASP A 266 -28.67 19.68 10.20
N LEU A 267 -28.35 18.39 10.09
CA LEU A 267 -27.02 17.90 9.72
C LEU A 267 -26.53 18.55 8.43
N PHE A 268 -25.24 18.91 8.43
CA PHE A 268 -24.50 19.65 7.41
C PHE A 268 -24.91 21.11 7.19
N ASP A 269 -25.87 21.64 7.96
CA ASP A 269 -26.08 23.08 7.96
C ASP A 269 -24.87 23.80 8.56
N THR A 270 -24.51 24.92 7.93
CA THR A 270 -23.51 25.84 8.46
C THR A 270 -24.17 26.71 9.53
N VAL A 271 -23.51 26.85 10.67
CA VAL A 271 -23.90 27.78 11.74
C VAL A 271 -22.71 28.66 12.11
N THR A 272 -22.99 29.88 12.56
CA THR A 272 -21.99 30.76 13.14
C THR A 272 -21.88 30.47 14.63
N VAL A 273 -20.69 30.08 15.07
CA VAL A 273 -20.38 29.84 16.48
C VAL A 273 -19.71 31.08 17.07
N ASN A 274 -20.31 31.61 18.13
CA ASN A 274 -19.77 32.73 18.89
C ASN A 274 -19.63 32.34 20.38
N LEU A 275 -18.49 31.70 20.69
CA LEU A 275 -18.09 31.23 22.00
C LEU A 275 -16.67 31.76 22.29
N PRO A 276 -16.52 33.05 22.65
CA PRO A 276 -15.22 33.71 22.82
C PRO A 276 -14.36 33.04 23.90
N ASP A 277 -14.97 32.48 24.93
CA ASP A 277 -14.27 31.78 26.03
C ASP A 277 -13.51 30.53 25.55
N LEU A 278 -13.91 29.96 24.40
CA LEU A 278 -13.23 28.85 23.73
C LEU A 278 -12.35 29.32 22.55
N GLY A 279 -12.18 30.64 22.37
CA GLY A 279 -11.43 31.22 21.26
C GLY A 279 -12.20 31.24 19.92
N LEU A 280 -13.50 30.94 19.93
CA LEU A 280 -14.33 30.86 18.73
C LEU A 280 -15.16 32.14 18.55
N ASN A 281 -14.66 33.09 17.77
CA ASN A 281 -15.31 34.38 17.53
C ASN A 281 -15.95 34.42 16.13
N ASN A 282 -17.27 34.20 16.07
CA ASN A 282 -18.06 34.16 14.83
C ASN A 282 -17.48 33.21 13.77
N VAL A 283 -17.07 32.01 14.21
CA VAL A 283 -16.49 31.00 13.33
C VAL A 283 -17.61 30.18 12.71
N ASN A 284 -17.61 30.02 11.39
CA ASN A 284 -18.57 29.17 10.71
C ASN A 284 -18.15 27.70 10.84
N MET A 285 -19.09 26.85 11.25
CA MET A 285 -18.89 25.41 11.40
C MET A 285 -20.11 24.66 10.88
N PHE A 286 -19.89 23.46 10.34
CA PHE A 286 -20.97 22.56 9.92
C PHE A 286 -21.36 21.63 11.05
N ILE A 287 -22.63 21.24 11.12
CA ILE A 287 -23.09 20.23 12.06
C ILE A 287 -22.82 18.84 11.48
N VAL A 288 -22.06 18.01 12.16
CA VAL A 288 -21.73 16.64 11.72
C VAL A 288 -22.45 15.57 12.54
N GLU A 289 -22.95 15.91 13.72
CA GLU A 289 -23.65 14.95 14.57
C GLU A 289 -24.70 15.62 15.45
N ILE A 290 -25.83 14.92 15.67
CA ILE A 290 -26.89 15.35 16.56
C ILE A 290 -27.31 14.18 17.47
N GLU A 291 -27.06 14.29 18.76
CA GLU A 291 -27.45 13.31 19.77
C GLU A 291 -28.59 13.87 20.62
N TYR A 292 -29.71 13.14 20.69
CA TYR A 292 -30.85 13.48 21.53
C TYR A 292 -30.88 12.59 22.77
N ASP A 293 -31.12 13.22 23.90
CA ASP A 293 -31.51 12.56 25.15
C ASP A 293 -33.00 12.85 25.40
N PRO A 294 -33.92 11.96 24.99
CA PRO A 294 -35.35 12.17 25.16
C PRO A 294 -35.77 12.28 26.63
N ARG A 295 -35.02 11.63 27.54
CA ARG A 295 -35.33 11.59 28.98
C ARG A 295 -35.02 12.92 29.65
N ASN A 296 -33.87 13.51 29.31
CA ASN A 296 -33.43 14.79 29.90
C ASN A 296 -33.79 16.01 29.04
N LYS A 297 -34.38 15.81 27.85
CA LYS A 297 -34.73 16.87 26.87
C LYS A 297 -33.53 17.73 26.48
N ARG A 298 -32.40 17.08 26.24
CA ARG A 298 -31.15 17.72 25.83
C ARG A 298 -30.75 17.25 24.44
N CYS A 299 -30.03 18.12 23.75
CA CYS A 299 -29.45 17.85 22.45
C CYS A 299 -27.95 18.16 22.52
N ARG A 300 -27.12 17.25 22.03
CA ARG A 300 -25.69 17.44 21.86
C ARG A 300 -25.37 17.51 20.37
N LEU A 301 -24.67 18.57 19.98
CA LEU A 301 -24.22 18.81 18.61
C LEU A 301 -22.71 18.63 18.54
N THR A 302 -22.23 17.98 17.49
CA THR A 302 -20.82 18.00 17.11
C THR A 302 -20.67 18.86 15.86
N LEU A 303 -19.80 19.87 15.92
CA LEU A 303 -19.59 20.86 14.87
C LEU A 303 -18.14 20.92 14.37
N GLY A 304 -18.01 21.33 13.11
CA GLY A 304 -16.74 21.46 12.40
C GLY A 304 -16.36 20.14 11.76
N GLY A 305 -15.50 19.40 12.46
CA GLY A 305 -14.98 18.11 12.03
C GLY A 305 -15.13 17.04 13.09
N ARG A 306 -14.41 15.93 12.92
CA ARG A 306 -14.22 14.91 13.95
C ARG A 306 -12.74 14.68 14.20
N LEU A 307 -12.40 14.26 15.42
CA LEU A 307 -11.07 13.68 15.65
C LEU A 307 -10.91 12.42 14.78
N GLU A 308 -9.75 12.27 14.14
CA GLU A 308 -9.49 11.11 13.28
C GLU A 308 -9.44 9.85 14.14
N LEU A 309 -10.29 8.86 13.83
CA LEU A 309 -10.26 7.57 14.48
C LEU A 309 -9.14 6.70 13.91
N LEU A 310 -8.65 5.73 14.69
CA LEU A 310 -7.61 4.80 14.23
C LEU A 310 -8.07 4.03 12.98
N GLU A 311 -9.35 3.68 12.91
CA GLU A 311 -9.95 2.99 11.77
C GLU A 311 -9.93 3.85 10.51
N ASP A 312 -10.10 5.17 10.63
CA ASP A 312 -10.00 6.09 9.50
C ASP A 312 -8.55 6.14 8.98
N LEU A 313 -7.59 6.25 9.91
CA LEU A 313 -6.17 6.22 9.59
C LEU A 313 -5.78 4.91 8.89
N LEU A 314 -6.23 3.76 9.41
CA LEU A 314 -5.96 2.45 8.82
C LEU A 314 -6.64 2.29 7.45
N ASN A 315 -7.88 2.74 7.29
CA ASN A 315 -8.57 2.70 6.02
C ASN A 315 -7.90 3.56 4.95
N GLU A 316 -7.31 4.70 5.31
CA GLU A 316 -6.51 5.51 4.38
C GLU A 316 -5.14 4.90 4.11
N ALA A 317 -4.45 4.39 5.14
CA ALA A 317 -3.14 3.77 4.98
C ALA A 317 -3.18 2.50 4.14
N ILE A 318 -4.26 1.72 4.25
CA ILE A 318 -4.45 0.43 3.55
C ILE A 318 -5.20 0.63 2.23
N GLY A 319 -6.24 1.48 2.22
CA GLY A 319 -7.15 1.66 1.09
C GLY A 319 -6.73 2.73 0.08
N GLY A 320 -5.53 3.30 0.24
CA GLY A 320 -4.98 4.33 -0.64
C GLY A 320 -5.64 5.70 -0.47
N ASP A 321 -5.28 6.62 -1.36
CA ASP A 321 -5.78 7.99 -1.31
C ASP A 321 -7.30 8.07 -1.56
N THR A 322 -8.03 8.64 -0.59
CA THR A 322 -9.48 8.82 -0.64
C THR A 322 -9.95 9.62 -1.87
N THR A 323 -9.14 10.54 -2.39
CA THR A 323 -9.54 11.35 -3.55
C THR A 323 -9.42 10.61 -4.88
N ALA A 324 -8.60 9.56 -4.92
CA ALA A 324 -8.46 8.64 -6.07
C ALA A 324 -9.65 7.67 -6.20
N ARG A 325 -10.63 7.74 -5.29
CA ARG A 325 -11.79 6.84 -5.29
C ARG A 325 -12.83 7.17 -6.36
N PHE A 326 -12.81 8.38 -6.90
CA PHE A 326 -13.64 8.82 -8.02
C PHE A 326 -12.84 8.78 -9.33
N GLY A 327 -13.27 7.93 -10.26
CA GLY A 327 -12.58 7.68 -11.53
C GLY A 327 -11.73 6.40 -11.51
N PRO A 328 -11.05 6.10 -12.64
CA PRO A 328 -10.25 4.89 -12.76
C PRO A 328 -9.10 4.88 -11.75
N ARG A 329 -9.04 3.83 -10.93
CA ARG A 329 -7.89 3.56 -10.09
C ARG A 329 -6.82 2.83 -10.91
N PRO A 330 -5.52 2.98 -10.57
CA PRO A 330 -4.57 1.94 -10.93
C PRO A 330 -5.14 0.60 -10.46
N SER A 331 -5.12 -0.39 -11.35
CA SER A 331 -5.81 -1.66 -11.12
C SER A 331 -5.36 -2.30 -9.80
N VAL A 332 -6.16 -3.23 -9.26
CA VAL A 332 -5.77 -4.12 -8.16
C VAL A 332 -4.41 -4.77 -8.42
N ILE A 333 -3.99 -4.91 -9.69
CA ILE A 333 -2.65 -5.38 -10.10
C ILE A 333 -1.55 -4.34 -9.80
N GLY A 334 -1.81 -3.03 -9.90
CA GLY A 334 -0.88 -1.96 -9.51
C GLY A 334 -0.70 -1.84 -8.00
N GLU A 335 -1.78 -1.93 -7.22
CA GLU A 335 -1.71 -1.98 -5.75
C GLU A 335 -1.13 -3.32 -5.26
N LEU A 336 -1.50 -4.46 -5.88
CA LEU A 336 -0.83 -5.74 -5.66
C LEU A 336 0.60 -5.73 -6.17
N ALA A 337 0.99 -4.94 -7.16
CA ALA A 337 2.39 -4.81 -7.56
C ALA A 337 3.18 -3.98 -6.54
N GLY A 338 2.56 -2.98 -5.92
CA GLY A 338 3.10 -2.25 -4.76
C GLY A 338 3.25 -3.17 -3.54
N LEU A 339 2.18 -3.88 -3.16
CA LEU A 339 2.20 -4.85 -2.06
C LEU A 339 3.09 -6.05 -2.36
N ARG A 340 3.09 -6.60 -3.58
CA ARG A 340 3.98 -7.69 -4.00
C ARG A 340 5.40 -7.23 -4.10
N SER A 341 5.71 -6.02 -4.58
CA SER A 341 7.09 -5.51 -4.59
C SER A 341 7.59 -5.32 -3.16
N THR A 342 6.73 -4.88 -2.23
CA THR A 342 7.03 -4.80 -0.79
C THR A 342 7.20 -6.19 -0.18
N LEU A 343 6.32 -7.15 -0.51
CA LEU A 343 6.43 -8.56 -0.12
C LEU A 343 7.64 -9.24 -0.75
N TYR A 344 8.04 -8.84 -1.96
CA TYR A 344 9.22 -9.34 -2.66
C TYR A 344 10.49 -8.71 -2.06
N LEU A 345 10.43 -7.46 -1.61
CA LEU A 345 11.47 -6.82 -0.81
C LEU A 345 11.63 -7.56 0.52
N VAL A 346 10.54 -7.80 1.24
CA VAL A 346 10.53 -8.59 2.48
C VAL A 346 11.00 -10.02 2.21
N LYS A 347 10.58 -10.65 1.10
CA LYS A 347 11.04 -11.97 0.65
C LYS A 347 12.52 -11.96 0.25
N SER A 348 13.02 -10.90 -0.37
CA SER A 348 14.43 -10.74 -0.74
C SER A 348 15.29 -10.48 0.48
N VAL A 349 14.78 -9.78 1.49
CA VAL A 349 15.41 -9.56 2.80
C VAL A 349 15.41 -10.86 3.60
N THR A 350 14.31 -11.62 3.60
CA THR A 350 14.24 -12.94 4.24
C THR A 350 15.07 -13.99 3.49
N THR A 351 15.13 -13.97 2.16
CA THR A 351 16.01 -14.83 1.34
C THR A 351 17.47 -14.42 1.49
N ALA A 352 17.77 -13.12 1.63
CA ALA A 352 19.08 -12.61 2.02
C ALA A 352 19.43 -12.92 3.49
N SER A 353 18.45 -13.26 4.33
CA SER A 353 18.69 -13.78 5.68
C SER A 353 18.77 -15.31 5.72
N ALA A 354 18.19 -16.01 4.73
CA ALA A 354 18.13 -17.46 4.60
C ALA A 354 19.27 -18.05 3.75
N TYR A 355 20.46 -17.43 3.77
CA TYR A 355 21.65 -18.05 3.20
C TYR A 355 22.00 -19.30 4.03
N ARG A 356 21.68 -20.50 3.54
CA ARG A 356 22.26 -21.74 4.06
C ARG A 356 23.76 -21.71 3.75
N TYR A 357 24.58 -21.36 4.74
CA TYR A 357 26.03 -21.35 4.58
C TYR A 357 26.53 -22.81 4.51
N VAL A 358 27.16 -23.18 3.41
CA VAL A 358 27.88 -24.46 3.30
C VAL A 358 29.35 -24.21 3.62
N THR A 359 29.92 -25.01 4.51
CA THR A 359 31.34 -24.89 4.89
C THR A 359 32.11 -26.07 4.30
N TYR A 360 33.06 -25.79 3.42
CA TYR A 360 34.01 -26.79 2.93
C TYR A 360 35.22 -26.85 3.87
N TRP A 361 35.57 -28.05 4.31
CA TRP A 361 36.71 -28.30 5.20
C TRP A 361 37.74 -29.20 4.51
N ASN A 362 38.88 -28.64 4.11
CA ASN A 362 40.07 -29.43 3.74
C ASN A 362 40.81 -29.80 5.04
N ARG A 363 40.43 -30.93 5.65
CA ARG A 363 41.06 -31.42 6.89
C ARG A 363 42.37 -32.14 6.57
N ARG A 364 43.26 -32.19 7.56
CA ARG A 364 44.52 -32.95 7.45
C ARG A 364 44.22 -34.45 7.23
N PRO A 365 44.98 -35.17 6.39
CA PRO A 365 46.06 -34.65 5.54
C PRO A 365 45.52 -33.75 4.42
N LEU A 366 46.15 -32.58 4.24
CA LEU A 366 45.66 -31.56 3.29
C LEU A 366 45.71 -32.10 1.85
N THR A 367 44.64 -31.91 1.11
CA THR A 367 44.63 -32.16 -0.34
C THR A 367 45.19 -30.96 -1.09
N ILE A 368 46.26 -31.15 -1.87
CA ILE A 368 46.85 -30.17 -2.80
C ILE A 368 46.75 -30.72 -4.23
N HIS A 369 46.50 -29.85 -5.22
CA HIS A 369 46.38 -30.27 -6.63
C HIS A 369 47.60 -29.94 -7.46
N ALA A 370 48.34 -28.91 -7.05
CA ALA A 370 49.63 -28.55 -7.64
C ALA A 370 50.50 -27.92 -6.56
N GLY A 371 51.81 -27.94 -6.75
CA GLY A 371 52.74 -27.27 -5.85
C GLY A 371 54.19 -27.51 -6.25
N GLU A 372 55.06 -26.68 -5.70
CA GLU A 372 56.50 -26.73 -5.93
C GLU A 372 57.23 -26.49 -4.60
N ASN A 373 58.27 -27.28 -4.34
CA ASN A 373 59.14 -27.16 -3.17
C ASN A 373 58.41 -27.31 -1.82
N VAL A 374 57.27 -27.98 -1.82
CA VAL A 374 56.44 -28.26 -0.64
C VAL A 374 56.16 -29.76 -0.53
N THR A 375 55.92 -30.25 0.68
CA THR A 375 55.53 -31.63 0.95
C THR A 375 54.51 -31.70 2.07
N LEU A 376 53.80 -32.82 2.20
CA LEU A 376 52.94 -33.10 3.34
C LEU A 376 53.76 -33.77 4.43
N ASP A 377 53.75 -33.22 5.64
CA ASP A 377 54.32 -33.85 6.82
C ASP A 377 53.64 -35.22 7.04
N PRO A 378 54.41 -36.33 6.99
CA PRO A 378 53.85 -37.68 7.13
C PRO A 378 53.18 -37.94 8.48
N SER A 379 53.58 -37.21 9.53
CA SER A 379 53.09 -37.41 10.90
C SER A 379 51.89 -36.52 11.24
N THR A 380 51.82 -35.31 10.67
CA THR A 380 50.76 -34.35 11.00
C THR A 380 49.79 -34.07 9.85
N GLY A 381 50.12 -34.45 8.61
CA GLY A 381 49.32 -34.16 7.42
C GLY A 381 49.27 -32.67 7.06
N GLN A 382 50.20 -31.87 7.58
CA GLN A 382 50.34 -30.44 7.31
C GLN A 382 51.18 -30.20 6.05
N LEU A 383 50.86 -29.14 5.31
CA LEU A 383 51.71 -28.67 4.23
C LEU A 383 52.92 -27.94 4.81
N VAL A 384 54.12 -28.39 4.47
CA VAL A 384 55.39 -27.82 4.92
C VAL A 384 56.30 -27.56 3.72
N LEU A 385 57.22 -26.61 3.86
CA LEU A 385 58.27 -26.39 2.88
C LEU A 385 59.22 -27.60 2.88
N ALA A 386 59.57 -28.10 1.69
CA ALA A 386 60.48 -29.22 1.58
C ALA A 386 61.88 -28.84 2.06
N SER A 387 62.60 -29.78 2.68
CA SER A 387 63.95 -29.54 3.21
C SER A 387 64.89 -29.03 2.12
N GLY A 388 65.66 -27.98 2.43
CA GLY A 388 66.64 -27.37 1.51
C GLY A 388 66.10 -26.22 0.66
N PHE A 389 64.80 -25.94 0.69
CA PHE A 389 64.20 -24.82 -0.03
C PHE A 389 63.90 -23.64 0.91
N THR A 390 63.94 -22.43 0.39
CA THR A 390 63.62 -21.18 1.12
C THR A 390 62.25 -20.60 0.74
N SER A 391 61.61 -21.13 -0.31
CA SER A 391 60.28 -20.73 -0.77
C SER A 391 59.63 -21.86 -1.57
N GLY A 392 58.30 -21.91 -1.53
CA GLY A 392 57.49 -22.88 -2.27
C GLY A 392 56.04 -22.42 -2.34
N TRP A 393 55.22 -23.13 -3.10
CA TRP A 393 53.80 -22.82 -3.24
C TRP A 393 52.98 -24.09 -3.39
N ALA A 394 51.69 -24.00 -3.06
CA ALA A 394 50.72 -25.05 -3.32
C ALA A 394 49.38 -24.44 -3.75
N GLU A 395 48.66 -25.17 -4.59
CA GLU A 395 47.31 -24.83 -5.04
C GLU A 395 46.30 -25.82 -4.48
N ILE A 396 45.23 -25.27 -3.91
CA ILE A 396 44.06 -26.01 -3.46
C ILE A 396 42.87 -25.52 -4.28
N ARG A 397 42.19 -26.45 -4.94
CA ARG A 397 41.00 -26.23 -5.75
C ARG A 397 39.83 -26.81 -5.00
N PHE A 398 38.76 -26.05 -4.92
CA PHE A 398 37.51 -26.47 -4.31
C PHE A 398 36.36 -25.98 -5.20
N ASN A 399 35.49 -26.90 -5.59
CA ASN A 399 34.28 -26.58 -6.32
C ASN A 399 33.11 -26.45 -5.34
N PRO A 400 32.07 -25.69 -5.71
CA PRO A 400 30.79 -25.69 -5.01
C PRO A 400 30.31 -27.13 -4.70
N PRO A 401 29.96 -27.42 -3.45
CA PRO A 401 29.69 -28.80 -3.01
C PRO A 401 28.31 -29.32 -3.43
N THR A 402 27.40 -28.45 -3.89
CA THR A 402 26.02 -28.82 -4.25
C THR A 402 25.47 -27.89 -5.34
N GLU A 403 24.47 -28.34 -6.09
CA GLU A 403 23.67 -27.51 -7.01
C GLU A 403 22.95 -26.35 -6.30
N THR A 404 22.69 -26.48 -4.99
CA THR A 404 22.07 -25.42 -4.17
C THR A 404 23.05 -24.36 -3.67
N PHE A 405 24.34 -24.48 -4.01
CA PHE A 405 25.38 -23.54 -3.58
C PHE A 405 25.19 -22.18 -4.26
N ARG A 406 25.17 -21.10 -3.47
CA ARG A 406 24.92 -19.74 -3.98
C ARG A 406 26.11 -18.79 -3.89
N LYS A 407 26.99 -18.92 -2.88
CA LYS A 407 28.15 -18.03 -2.71
C LYS A 407 29.16 -18.55 -1.68
N TRP A 408 30.42 -18.17 -1.85
CA TRP A 408 31.45 -18.24 -0.83
C TRP A 408 31.42 -16.97 0.03
N GLY A 409 31.33 -17.13 1.36
CA GLY A 409 31.27 -16.00 2.30
C GLY A 409 32.64 -15.54 2.79
N TYR A 410 33.49 -16.50 3.15
CA TYR A 410 34.85 -16.29 3.63
C TYR A 410 35.66 -17.56 3.40
N ILE A 411 36.99 -17.41 3.36
CA ILE A 411 37.93 -18.52 3.51
C ILE A 411 38.62 -18.40 4.87
N GLU A 412 38.84 -19.54 5.51
CA GLU A 412 39.61 -19.64 6.74
C GLU A 412 40.78 -20.59 6.58
N TRP A 413 41.91 -20.24 7.19
CA TRP A 413 43.08 -21.12 7.25
C TRP A 413 43.84 -20.93 8.57
N ILE A 414 44.71 -21.89 8.84
CA ILE A 414 45.67 -21.86 9.94
C ILE A 414 47.05 -22.04 9.32
N SER A 415 47.95 -21.10 9.59
CA SER A 415 49.32 -21.07 9.07
C SER A 415 50.33 -20.87 10.20
N TYR A 416 51.53 -21.42 10.03
CA TYR A 416 52.65 -21.30 10.97
C TYR A 416 53.88 -20.81 10.21
N PRO A 417 54.03 -19.49 9.97
CA PRO A 417 55.07 -18.97 9.10
C PRO A 417 56.49 -19.05 9.69
N GLY A 418 56.63 -19.32 11.00
CA GLY A 418 57.94 -19.33 11.68
C GLY A 418 58.67 -18.00 11.53
N ASP A 419 59.92 -18.04 11.05
CA ASP A 419 60.71 -16.85 10.70
C ASP A 419 60.42 -16.30 9.29
N GLY A 420 59.58 -16.98 8.50
CA GLY A 420 59.18 -16.57 7.15
C GLY A 420 57.84 -15.83 7.09
N ALA A 421 57.21 -15.87 5.92
CA ALA A 421 55.88 -15.33 5.66
C ALA A 421 55.08 -16.29 4.78
N ILE A 422 53.76 -16.33 4.98
CA ILE A 422 52.84 -17.13 4.15
C ILE A 422 51.84 -16.17 3.49
N ALA A 423 51.73 -16.23 2.17
CA ALA A 423 50.73 -15.51 1.40
C ALA A 423 49.64 -16.46 0.93
N VAL A 424 48.39 -16.07 1.14
CA VAL A 424 47.21 -16.79 0.66
C VAL A 424 46.45 -15.89 -0.30
N GLU A 425 46.31 -16.36 -1.53
CA GLU A 425 45.51 -15.70 -2.57
C GLU A 425 44.35 -16.59 -2.98
N VAL A 426 43.16 -16.03 -2.99
CA VAL A 426 42.00 -16.67 -3.61
C VAL A 426 41.90 -16.14 -5.03
N ARG A 427 42.01 -17.04 -5.99
CA ARG A 427 41.91 -16.74 -7.42
C ARG A 427 40.61 -17.31 -7.98
N ASP A 428 40.05 -16.62 -8.97
CA ASP A 428 38.97 -17.17 -9.78
C ASP A 428 39.52 -18.21 -10.78
N PRO A 429 38.66 -18.97 -11.49
CA PRO A 429 39.10 -19.91 -12.54
C PRO A 429 39.90 -19.24 -13.67
N GLN A 430 39.82 -17.91 -13.80
CA GLN A 430 40.56 -17.11 -14.78
C GLN A 430 41.96 -16.70 -14.26
N GLY A 431 42.35 -17.14 -13.05
CA GLY A 431 43.64 -16.84 -12.44
C GLY A 431 43.74 -15.42 -11.85
N ARG A 432 42.66 -14.65 -11.89
CA ARG A 432 42.61 -13.30 -11.32
C ARG A 432 42.47 -13.40 -9.80
N VAL A 433 43.32 -12.66 -9.11
CA VAL A 433 43.28 -12.56 -7.64
C VAL A 433 42.00 -11.82 -7.23
N LEU A 434 41.09 -12.53 -6.59
CA LEU A 434 39.85 -11.99 -6.03
C LEU A 434 40.11 -11.26 -4.72
N VAL A 435 40.96 -11.86 -3.89
CA VAL A 435 41.43 -11.30 -2.63
C VAL A 435 42.70 -12.04 -2.23
N GLY A 436 43.64 -11.32 -1.60
CA GLY A 436 44.88 -11.90 -1.08
C GLY A 436 45.19 -11.35 0.29
N LYS A 437 45.94 -12.12 1.07
CA LYS A 437 46.50 -11.69 2.34
C LYS A 437 47.88 -12.31 2.52
N THR A 438 48.84 -11.48 2.88
CA THR A 438 50.16 -11.92 3.34
C THR A 438 50.17 -11.85 4.85
N ASP A 439 50.51 -12.97 5.49
CA ASP A 439 50.72 -13.05 6.93
C ASP A 439 52.21 -12.87 7.21
N PRO A 440 52.65 -11.65 7.64
CA PRO A 440 54.02 -11.41 8.05
C PRO A 440 54.30 -12.06 9.41
N LYS A 441 55.59 -12.23 9.73
CA LYS A 441 56.09 -12.73 11.02
C LYS A 441 55.36 -12.07 12.20
N MET A 442 54.54 -12.84 12.92
CA MET A 442 53.93 -12.41 14.18
C MET A 442 54.17 -13.47 15.25
N GLY A 443 54.87 -13.08 16.32
CA GLY A 443 54.97 -13.89 17.54
C GLY A 443 53.61 -13.88 18.26
N GLY A 444 52.85 -14.97 18.13
CA GLY A 444 51.56 -15.11 18.82
C GLY A 444 50.78 -16.34 18.39
N TRP A 445 50.20 -17.03 19.37
CA TRP A 445 49.49 -18.31 19.25
C TRP A 445 48.24 -18.25 18.34
N HIS A 446 48.01 -19.37 17.63
CA HIS A 446 46.79 -19.87 16.99
C HIS A 446 45.59 -18.90 16.84
N LEU A 447 45.62 -18.02 15.84
CA LEU A 447 44.40 -17.35 15.40
C LEU A 447 44.06 -17.85 14.01
N THR A 448 42.96 -18.60 13.89
CA THR A 448 42.28 -18.88 12.62
C THR A 448 42.22 -17.58 11.82
N LYS A 449 42.85 -17.56 10.66
CA LYS A 449 42.85 -16.41 9.78
C LYS A 449 41.61 -16.50 8.92
N ARG A 450 40.88 -15.39 8.80
CA ARG A 450 39.68 -15.29 7.96
C ARG A 450 39.87 -14.20 6.92
N LEU A 451 39.57 -14.52 5.67
CA LEU A 451 39.52 -13.56 4.58
C LEU A 451 38.11 -13.55 4.01
N ARG A 452 37.44 -12.39 4.14
CA ARG A 452 36.07 -12.24 3.65
C ARG A 452 36.08 -12.12 2.13
N LEU A 453 35.36 -13.02 1.47
CA LEU A 453 35.18 -12.94 0.03
C LEU A 453 34.06 -11.93 -0.25
N LYS A 454 34.37 -10.88 -1.01
CA LYS A 454 33.36 -9.91 -1.45
C LYS A 454 32.49 -10.56 -2.53
N ARG A 455 31.48 -11.34 -2.09
CA ARG A 455 30.38 -11.91 -2.91
C ARG A 455 30.90 -12.61 -4.17
N TRP A 456 31.44 -13.83 -4.04
CA TRP A 456 31.88 -14.66 -5.17
C TRP A 456 31.13 -16.01 -5.23
N PRO A 457 30.62 -16.43 -6.41
CA PRO A 457 30.50 -15.62 -7.63
C PRO A 457 29.66 -14.35 -7.39
N GLY A 458 29.86 -13.37 -8.27
CA GLY A 458 29.54 -11.94 -8.15
C GLY A 458 28.07 -11.54 -8.05
N ARG A 459 27.15 -12.29 -7.41
CA ARG A 459 25.69 -12.06 -7.30
C ARG A 459 24.95 -11.79 -8.62
N ALA A 460 23.95 -12.61 -8.97
CA ALA A 460 22.70 -12.30 -9.73
C ALA A 460 22.75 -11.53 -11.07
N GLN A 461 23.87 -10.93 -11.44
CA GLN A 461 24.00 -9.95 -12.48
C GLN A 461 25.43 -9.89 -13.03
N GLU A 462 26.29 -10.87 -12.75
CA GLU A 462 27.68 -10.83 -13.21
C GLU A 462 27.77 -10.75 -14.74
N LEU A 463 26.84 -11.40 -15.42
CA LEU A 463 26.65 -11.27 -16.86
C LEU A 463 25.90 -9.98 -17.26
N THR A 464 25.14 -9.33 -16.39
CA THR A 464 24.18 -8.26 -16.76
C THR A 464 24.45 -6.88 -16.14
N ARG A 465 25.46 -6.73 -15.27
CA ARG A 465 25.71 -5.52 -14.46
C ARG A 465 26.74 -4.58 -15.09
N GLY A 466 26.53 -3.27 -14.88
CA GLY A 466 27.52 -2.24 -15.21
C GLY A 466 27.77 -2.15 -16.72
N LEU A 467 29.02 -2.32 -17.13
CA LEU A 467 29.41 -2.34 -18.56
C LEU A 467 29.23 -3.71 -19.23
N ALA A 468 28.77 -4.75 -18.51
CA ALA A 468 28.62 -6.09 -19.05
C ALA A 468 27.67 -6.16 -20.26
N TYR A 469 26.68 -5.25 -20.37
CA TYR A 469 25.82 -5.13 -21.55
C TYR A 469 26.61 -4.92 -22.86
N ARG A 470 27.84 -4.38 -22.79
CA ARG A 470 28.72 -4.20 -23.96
C ARG A 470 29.31 -5.52 -24.49
N GLN A 471 29.27 -6.58 -23.70
CA GLN A 471 29.67 -7.93 -24.08
C GLN A 471 28.50 -8.74 -24.64
N TRP A 472 27.29 -8.17 -24.62
CA TRP A 472 26.10 -8.78 -25.21
C TRP A 472 25.81 -8.17 -26.58
N VAL A 473 25.56 -9.05 -27.55
CA VAL A 473 25.14 -8.71 -28.89
C VAL A 473 23.73 -9.27 -29.11
N GLY A 474 22.83 -8.43 -29.62
CA GLY A 474 21.48 -8.86 -29.95
C GLY A 474 21.38 -9.36 -31.39
N VAL A 475 20.69 -10.48 -31.60
CA VAL A 475 20.28 -10.97 -32.94
C VAL A 475 18.76 -10.88 -33.01
N ASN A 476 18.23 -10.19 -34.03
CA ASN A 476 16.81 -9.81 -34.08
C ASN A 476 16.32 -9.03 -32.83
N ALA A 477 17.26 -8.41 -32.12
CA ALA A 477 17.01 -7.65 -30.91
C ALA A 477 18.09 -6.58 -30.70
N VAL A 478 17.73 -5.49 -30.03
CA VAL A 478 18.64 -4.46 -29.54
C VAL A 478 18.92 -4.71 -28.07
N VAL A 479 20.19 -4.84 -27.71
CA VAL A 479 20.64 -4.94 -26.34
C VAL A 479 21.08 -3.56 -25.83
N PHE A 480 20.66 -3.17 -24.64
CA PHE A 480 20.96 -1.86 -24.06
C PHE A 480 21.10 -1.94 -22.54
N ARG A 481 21.64 -0.88 -21.93
CA ARG A 481 21.68 -0.73 -20.47
C ARG A 481 20.31 -0.24 -19.98
N ALA A 482 19.68 -0.98 -19.08
CA ALA A 482 18.46 -0.58 -18.41
C ALA A 482 18.75 -0.21 -16.95
N SER A 483 18.14 0.88 -16.46
CA SER A 483 18.16 1.22 -15.02
C SER A 483 16.83 0.79 -14.42
N ALA A 484 16.82 -0.30 -13.67
CA ALA A 484 15.63 -0.77 -12.96
C ALA A 484 16.02 -1.04 -11.50
N GLY A 485 15.50 -0.19 -10.60
CA GLY A 485 15.94 -0.09 -9.20
C GLY A 485 15.76 -1.32 -8.33
N ILE A 486 15.17 -2.41 -8.83
CA ILE A 486 14.82 -3.61 -8.05
C ILE A 486 15.97 -4.64 -7.98
N VAL A 487 16.82 -4.77 -9.00
CA VAL A 487 17.85 -5.85 -9.06
C VAL A 487 19.27 -5.31 -8.82
N SER A 488 19.59 -4.12 -9.36
CA SER A 488 20.60 -3.14 -8.92
C SER A 488 20.53 -1.97 -9.91
N GLY A 489 21.25 -0.86 -9.69
CA GLY A 489 21.20 0.31 -10.57
C GLY A 489 21.64 0.11 -12.04
N SER A 490 21.91 -1.12 -12.51
CA SER A 490 22.19 -1.43 -13.93
C SER A 490 21.84 -2.87 -14.29
N CYS A 491 21.03 -3.05 -15.33
CA CYS A 491 20.54 -4.34 -15.86
C CYS A 491 20.74 -4.40 -17.40
N LEU A 492 20.61 -5.62 -17.95
CA LEU A 492 20.55 -5.87 -19.39
C LEU A 492 19.11 -5.67 -19.90
N GLY A 493 18.91 -4.76 -20.85
CA GLY A 493 17.66 -4.62 -21.58
C GLY A 493 17.77 -5.26 -22.96
N ILE A 494 16.73 -5.97 -23.39
CA ILE A 494 16.64 -6.56 -24.73
C ILE A 494 15.30 -6.13 -25.33
N ARG A 495 15.33 -5.48 -26.50
CA ARG A 495 14.13 -5.08 -27.24
C ARG A 495 14.13 -5.77 -28.60
N LEU A 496 13.11 -6.58 -28.87
CA LEU A 496 12.95 -7.27 -30.15
C LEU A 496 12.78 -6.27 -31.30
N THR A 497 13.39 -6.54 -32.46
CA THR A 497 13.28 -5.70 -33.66
C THR A 497 12.30 -6.26 -34.70
N GLY A 498 11.61 -7.36 -34.40
CA GLY A 498 10.64 -8.00 -35.28
C GLY A 498 9.81 -9.07 -34.54
N THR A 499 9.09 -9.89 -35.30
CA THR A 499 8.23 -10.99 -34.79
C THR A 499 8.97 -12.29 -34.53
N ASN A 500 10.22 -12.41 -34.97
CA ASN A 500 11.07 -13.55 -34.67
C ASN A 500 11.54 -13.51 -33.21
N PRO A 501 11.82 -14.68 -32.58
CA PRO A 501 12.44 -14.71 -31.26
C PRO A 501 13.76 -13.95 -31.27
N GLY A 502 13.94 -13.00 -30.36
CA GLY A 502 15.21 -12.29 -30.21
C GLY A 502 16.21 -13.12 -29.42
N GLU A 503 17.47 -13.02 -29.83
CA GLU A 503 18.59 -13.68 -29.16
C GLU A 503 19.48 -12.65 -28.49
N ALA A 504 20.03 -13.00 -27.34
CA ALA A 504 21.11 -12.26 -26.70
C ALA A 504 22.34 -13.17 -26.63
N VAL A 505 23.42 -12.73 -27.25
CA VAL A 505 24.67 -13.46 -27.39
C VAL A 505 25.71 -12.83 -26.49
N TYR A 506 26.17 -13.54 -25.48
CA TYR A 506 27.27 -13.11 -24.64
C TYR A 506 28.59 -13.57 -25.25
N THR A 507 29.41 -12.60 -25.67
CA THR A 507 30.71 -12.86 -26.29
C THR A 507 31.82 -12.39 -25.37
N LEU A 508 32.70 -13.32 -25.00
CA LEU A 508 33.89 -13.00 -24.21
C LEU A 508 35.08 -12.74 -25.16
N PRO A 509 35.93 -11.75 -24.83
CA PRO A 509 37.09 -11.43 -25.66
C PRO A 509 38.18 -12.52 -25.63
N GLN A 510 38.12 -13.48 -24.71
CA GLN A 510 39.04 -14.61 -24.65
C GLN A 510 38.32 -15.92 -24.29
N PRO A 511 38.86 -17.08 -24.71
CA PRO A 511 38.37 -18.39 -24.28
C PRO A 511 38.34 -18.55 -22.76
N ILE A 512 37.19 -18.90 -22.18
CA ILE A 512 37.00 -19.00 -20.71
C ILE A 512 36.19 -20.25 -20.35
N ASP A 513 36.58 -20.91 -19.26
CA ASP A 513 35.78 -21.96 -18.60
C ASP A 513 34.55 -21.34 -17.90
N LEU A 514 33.36 -21.71 -18.38
CA LEU A 514 32.06 -21.27 -17.86
C LEU A 514 31.52 -22.17 -16.73
N GLY A 515 32.33 -23.09 -16.20
CA GLY A 515 31.95 -23.98 -15.10
C GLY A 515 31.49 -23.25 -13.82
N TRP A 516 31.78 -21.95 -13.67
CA TRP A 516 31.27 -21.10 -12.59
C TRP A 516 29.88 -20.51 -12.88
N ALA A 517 29.50 -20.37 -14.16
CA ALA A 517 28.28 -19.70 -14.57
C ALA A 517 27.01 -20.51 -14.26
N ARG A 518 27.13 -21.83 -13.98
CA ARG A 518 26.03 -22.68 -13.45
C ARG A 518 25.45 -22.21 -12.10
N PHE A 519 26.10 -21.24 -11.46
CA PHE A 519 25.69 -20.64 -10.19
C PHE A 519 25.33 -19.15 -10.33
N ALA A 520 25.19 -18.65 -11.57
CA ALA A 520 24.79 -17.28 -11.84
C ALA A 520 23.26 -17.18 -11.92
N ASP A 521 22.67 -16.19 -11.26
CA ASP A 521 21.26 -15.86 -11.48
C ASP A 521 21.17 -14.82 -12.61
N ILE A 522 20.13 -14.92 -13.43
CA ILE A 522 19.73 -13.90 -14.41
C ILE A 522 18.32 -13.46 -14.07
N PHE A 523 18.13 -12.15 -14.00
CA PHE A 523 16.80 -11.56 -13.84
C PHE A 523 16.29 -11.11 -15.20
N LEU A 524 15.12 -11.60 -15.59
CA LEU A 524 14.44 -11.22 -16.81
C LEU A 524 13.18 -10.43 -16.48
N TYR A 525 12.96 -9.37 -17.24
CA TYR A 525 11.72 -8.62 -17.27
C TYR A 525 11.19 -8.63 -18.70
N ALA A 526 9.97 -9.10 -18.88
CA ALA A 526 9.32 -9.16 -20.17
C ALA A 526 8.22 -8.12 -20.26
N PHE A 527 8.18 -7.33 -21.33
CA PHE A 527 7.06 -6.40 -21.57
C PHE A 527 5.82 -7.12 -22.14
N ALA A 528 5.98 -8.34 -22.64
CA ALA A 528 4.92 -9.20 -23.19
C ALA A 528 4.99 -10.61 -22.55
N PRO A 529 3.86 -11.32 -22.42
CA PRO A 529 3.86 -12.66 -21.85
C PRO A 529 4.53 -13.64 -22.82
N ASN A 530 5.04 -14.75 -22.29
CA ASN A 530 5.77 -15.79 -23.03
C ASN A 530 6.98 -15.27 -23.85
N THR A 531 7.60 -14.18 -23.40
CA THR A 531 8.81 -13.67 -24.05
C THR A 531 9.96 -14.64 -23.79
N SER A 532 10.49 -15.23 -24.85
CA SER A 532 11.65 -16.11 -24.77
C SER A 532 12.90 -15.37 -25.22
N VAL A 533 13.98 -15.55 -24.45
CA VAL A 533 15.30 -15.07 -24.81
C VAL A 533 16.21 -16.28 -24.96
N ARG A 534 16.80 -16.43 -26.14
CA ARG A 534 17.88 -17.39 -26.37
C ARG A 534 19.20 -16.78 -25.88
N LEU A 535 19.91 -17.51 -25.04
CA LEU A 535 21.21 -17.14 -24.51
C LEU A 535 22.27 -18.03 -25.12
N ARG A 536 23.28 -17.42 -25.75
CA ARG A 536 24.50 -18.12 -26.18
C ARG A 536 25.70 -17.60 -25.39
N LEU A 537 26.43 -18.50 -24.74
CA LEU A 537 27.63 -18.19 -23.96
C LEU A 537 28.85 -18.80 -24.64
N TYR A 538 29.65 -17.99 -25.34
CA TYR A 538 30.83 -18.47 -26.06
C TYR A 538 31.99 -18.79 -25.11
N SER A 539 32.56 -19.99 -25.24
CA SER A 539 33.66 -20.50 -24.44
C SER A 539 35.01 -20.49 -25.18
N SER A 540 35.04 -20.62 -26.51
CA SER A 540 36.23 -20.38 -27.36
C SER A 540 35.89 -20.43 -28.85
N GLY A 541 36.34 -19.47 -29.67
CA GLY A 541 36.53 -19.62 -31.14
C GLY A 541 35.44 -20.28 -32.01
N GLY A 542 34.20 -20.40 -31.52
CA GLY A 542 33.10 -21.14 -32.18
C GLY A 542 32.27 -22.01 -31.23
N ASP A 543 32.84 -22.47 -30.11
CA ASP A 543 32.15 -23.27 -29.08
C ASP A 543 31.33 -22.37 -28.15
N TYR A 544 30.04 -22.67 -27.99
CA TYR A 544 29.13 -21.95 -27.09
C TYR A 544 28.18 -22.90 -26.38
N TYR A 545 27.67 -22.46 -25.22
CA TYR A 545 26.51 -23.10 -24.58
C TYR A 545 25.26 -22.31 -24.97
N GLU A 546 24.24 -22.99 -25.47
CA GLU A 546 22.94 -22.41 -25.81
C GLU A 546 21.84 -22.89 -24.88
N GLY A 547 21.09 -21.93 -24.34
CA GLY A 547 19.89 -22.19 -23.56
C GLY A 547 18.78 -21.20 -23.91
N VAL A 548 17.53 -21.57 -23.62
CA VAL A 548 16.38 -20.70 -23.79
C VAL A 548 15.76 -20.44 -22.42
N MET A 549 15.50 -19.17 -22.12
CA MET A 549 14.78 -18.75 -20.93
C MET A 549 13.47 -18.09 -21.34
N THR A 550 12.34 -18.53 -20.77
CA THR A 550 11.01 -18.01 -21.09
C THR A 550 10.38 -17.31 -19.89
N ALA A 551 10.06 -16.04 -20.07
CA ALA A 551 9.27 -15.24 -19.15
C ALA A 551 7.78 -15.33 -19.50
N ASN A 552 7.05 -16.15 -18.74
CA ASN A 552 5.64 -16.41 -18.98
C ASN A 552 4.75 -15.20 -18.68
N ASP A 553 5.11 -14.40 -17.66
CA ASP A 553 4.34 -13.22 -17.27
C ASP A 553 4.92 -11.96 -17.89
N ALA A 554 4.04 -11.08 -18.37
CA ALA A 554 4.40 -9.72 -18.73
C ALA A 554 4.53 -8.83 -17.49
N SER A 555 5.38 -7.82 -17.59
CA SER A 555 5.59 -6.75 -16.62
C SER A 555 6.00 -7.21 -15.21
N VAL A 556 6.65 -8.37 -15.11
CA VAL A 556 7.12 -8.94 -13.84
C VAL A 556 8.60 -9.30 -13.97
N TRP A 557 9.39 -8.94 -12.95
CA TRP A 557 10.75 -9.43 -12.79
C TRP A 557 10.71 -10.88 -12.31
N ARG A 558 11.35 -11.78 -13.06
CA ARG A 558 11.53 -13.18 -12.69
C ARG A 558 13.02 -13.52 -12.61
N GLU A 559 13.39 -14.20 -11.53
CA GLU A 559 14.72 -14.77 -11.34
C GLU A 559 14.81 -16.13 -12.05
N TYR A 560 15.85 -16.30 -12.85
CA TYR A 560 16.20 -17.54 -13.52
C TYR A 560 17.60 -17.96 -13.06
N LEU A 561 17.72 -19.16 -12.51
CA LEU A 561 19.03 -19.74 -12.26
C LEU A 561 19.61 -20.20 -13.60
N LEU A 562 20.77 -19.66 -13.96
CA LEU A 562 21.50 -20.14 -15.12
C LEU A 562 22.26 -21.40 -14.71
N ASP A 563 21.81 -22.55 -15.20
CA ASP A 563 22.54 -23.80 -15.09
C ASP A 563 23.10 -24.17 -16.46
N VAL A 564 24.38 -23.86 -16.70
CA VAL A 564 25.05 -24.16 -17.97
C VAL A 564 24.98 -25.64 -18.32
N SER A 565 24.83 -26.54 -17.35
CA SER A 565 24.70 -27.98 -17.64
C SER A 565 23.41 -28.34 -18.38
N THR A 566 22.38 -27.49 -18.28
CA THR A 566 21.12 -27.64 -19.01
C THR A 566 21.17 -27.06 -20.43
N PHE A 567 22.25 -26.37 -20.79
CA PHE A 567 22.42 -25.74 -22.09
C PHE A 567 23.01 -26.76 -23.08
N SER A 568 22.53 -26.74 -24.32
CA SER A 568 23.14 -27.53 -25.40
C SER A 568 24.48 -26.90 -25.76
N ARG A 569 25.54 -27.72 -25.79
CA ARG A 569 26.86 -27.30 -26.27
C ARG A 569 26.93 -27.30 -27.80
#